data_AF-A0A2N3KMJ0-F1
#
_entry.id   AF-A0A2N3KMJ0-F1
#
_cell.length_a   1.000
_cell.length_b   1.000
_cell.length_c   1.000
_cell.angle_alpha   90.00
_cell.angle_beta   90.00
_cell.angle_gamma   90.00
#
_symmetry.space_group_name_H-M   'P 1'
#
loop_
_entity.id
_entity.type
_entity.pdbx_description
1 polymer ?
#
loop_
_entity_poly.entity_id
_entity_poly.type
_entity_poly.pdbx_seq_one_letter_code
_entity_poly.pdbx_strand_id
1 'polypeptide(L)'
;MEKIIRHVPDPYGRATGEIAEPGHYAPHDAPDDFSRHENTKTNSQQGDFSPTDDARGNAPQDDSNAGSGETRDNGDDGDDGRDDGGNAENDPTFYGLSGIRRPTDPVAVIVPAWSLGTRRWGLPRPVQAQNMAGSGNNAPLINARSETLDQKPTFRPLLQRRCLVPATGWYEWRKEGRNRHKNHITLPDHQPFLFAGLENGTDVVIITCAPAGSIAHIHDRMPAIIGPNHLHHWLDAKRPFAAVRHMLGPVPDGILHWEEQEPENAQSNSRRAEDTSQMDLF
;
A
#
# COMPACT_ATOMS: atom_id res chain seq x y z
N MET A 1 -45.22 21.41 23.09
CA MET A 1 -43.80 21.83 23.03
C MET A 1 -43.18 21.11 21.85
N GLU A 2 -43.12 21.79 20.72
CA GLU A 2 -42.57 21.28 19.45
C GLU A 2 -41.04 21.25 19.51
N LYS A 3 -40.44 20.15 19.04
CA LYS A 3 -38.98 20.03 18.91
C LYS A 3 -38.53 20.68 17.61
N ILE A 4 -37.76 21.75 17.74
CA ILE A 4 -37.06 22.43 16.66
C ILE A 4 -35.92 21.52 16.17
N ILE A 5 -36.06 20.96 14.97
CA ILE A 5 -34.98 20.25 14.28
C ILE A 5 -34.15 21.32 13.55
N ARG A 6 -32.90 21.54 13.99
CA ARG A 6 -31.94 22.37 13.25
C ARG A 6 -31.32 21.52 12.15
N HIS A 7 -31.51 21.95 10.91
CA HIS A 7 -30.92 21.37 9.71
C HIS A 7 -29.42 21.71 9.69
N VAL A 8 -28.55 20.70 9.59
CA VAL A 8 -27.11 20.85 9.37
C VAL A 8 -26.86 20.62 7.88
N PRO A 9 -26.22 21.54 7.14
CA PRO A 9 -26.00 21.37 5.70
C PRO A 9 -24.92 20.32 5.40
N ASP A 10 -25.17 19.58 4.32
CA ASP A 10 -24.32 18.52 3.73
C ASP A 10 -22.93 19.08 3.32
N PRO A 11 -21.81 18.51 3.80
CA PRO A 11 -20.46 18.92 3.40
C PRO A 11 -20.02 18.37 2.02
N TYR A 12 -20.82 17.55 1.35
CA TYR A 12 -20.52 16.97 0.04
C TYR A 12 -21.50 17.47 -1.02
N GLY A 13 -21.43 18.78 -1.29
CA GLY A 13 -22.30 19.50 -2.24
C GLY A 13 -22.65 18.70 -3.50
N ARG A 14 -23.82 18.07 -3.48
CA ARG A 14 -24.45 17.53 -4.68
C ARG A 14 -25.01 18.70 -5.47
N ALA A 15 -24.31 19.07 -6.54
CA ALA A 15 -24.82 19.99 -7.54
C ALA A 15 -26.06 19.37 -8.21
N THR A 16 -27.24 19.91 -7.88
CA THR A 16 -28.41 19.84 -8.77
C THR A 16 -28.13 20.77 -9.93
N GLY A 17 -28.09 20.22 -11.14
CA GLY A 17 -27.78 20.97 -12.35
C GLY A 17 -28.81 22.05 -12.64
N GLU A 18 -28.32 23.27 -12.85
CA GLU A 18 -28.99 24.27 -13.67
C GLU A 18 -27.90 25.09 -14.37
N ILE A 19 -28.00 25.10 -15.70
CA ILE A 19 -27.12 25.80 -16.64
C ILE A 19 -27.52 27.28 -16.65
N ALA A 20 -26.58 28.17 -16.34
CA ALA A 20 -26.73 29.61 -16.50
C ALA A 20 -25.52 30.20 -17.27
N GLU A 21 -25.86 30.97 -18.30
CA GLU A 21 -25.01 31.65 -19.29
C GLU A 21 -24.04 32.71 -18.69
N PRO A 22 -22.97 33.09 -19.43
CA PRO A 22 -21.84 33.85 -18.86
C PRO A 22 -22.08 35.37 -18.82
N GLY A 23 -22.21 35.91 -17.61
CA GLY A 23 -22.22 37.35 -17.35
C GLY A 23 -20.80 37.91 -17.16
N HIS A 24 -20.50 38.96 -17.92
CA HIS A 24 -19.24 39.70 -17.93
C HIS A 24 -18.77 40.17 -16.54
N TYR A 25 -17.49 39.96 -16.23
CA TYR A 25 -16.79 40.73 -15.19
C TYR A 25 -15.60 41.46 -15.83
N ALA A 26 -15.69 42.80 -15.84
CA ALA A 26 -14.57 43.69 -16.11
C ALA A 26 -13.67 43.81 -14.86
N PRO A 27 -12.36 44.03 -15.02
CA PRO A 27 -11.42 44.05 -13.90
C PRO A 27 -11.41 45.43 -13.22
N HIS A 28 -11.35 45.42 -11.88
CA HIS A 28 -11.01 46.60 -11.09
C HIS A 28 -9.50 46.63 -10.83
N ASP A 29 -8.92 47.79 -11.13
CA ASP A 29 -7.52 48.16 -10.98
C ASP A 29 -7.02 48.24 -9.53
N ALA A 30 -5.69 48.02 -9.43
CA ALA A 30 -4.69 48.70 -8.60
C ALA A 30 -3.95 47.81 -7.57
N PRO A 31 -2.69 48.15 -7.20
CA PRO A 31 -1.56 48.43 -8.08
C PRO A 31 -0.29 47.64 -7.68
N ASP A 32 0.71 47.66 -8.58
CA ASP A 32 2.11 47.29 -8.37
C ASP A 32 2.75 48.03 -7.18
N ASP A 33 3.71 47.39 -6.48
CA ASP A 33 5.14 47.78 -6.48
C ASP A 33 5.97 47.01 -5.41
N PHE A 34 7.26 46.87 -5.72
CA PHE A 34 8.44 46.60 -4.89
C PHE A 34 9.04 45.19 -4.80
N SER A 35 9.75 44.87 -5.89
CA SER A 35 11.23 44.70 -5.94
C SER A 35 11.92 43.62 -5.09
N ARG A 36 12.48 42.64 -5.83
CA ARG A 36 13.89 42.22 -5.90
C ARG A 36 14.72 42.33 -4.61
N HIS A 37 15.29 41.21 -4.18
CA HIS A 37 16.70 41.12 -3.80
C HIS A 37 17.31 39.82 -4.31
N GLU A 38 18.20 39.95 -5.29
CA GLU A 38 19.20 38.97 -5.66
C GLU A 38 20.23 38.87 -4.54
N ASN A 39 20.78 37.66 -4.32
CA ASN A 39 22.11 37.56 -3.74
C ASN A 39 22.86 36.40 -4.40
N THR A 40 23.72 36.79 -5.32
CA THR A 40 24.87 36.05 -5.83
C THR A 40 25.85 35.74 -4.70
N LYS A 41 26.37 34.52 -4.62
CA LYS A 41 27.77 34.27 -4.24
C LYS A 41 28.29 32.98 -4.87
N THR A 42 29.19 33.21 -5.79
CA THR A 42 30.20 32.35 -6.38
C THR A 42 31.03 31.60 -5.33
N ASN A 43 31.35 30.33 -5.57
CA ASN A 43 32.75 29.90 -5.46
C ASN A 43 33.06 28.73 -6.40
N SER A 44 34.09 28.95 -7.21
CA SER A 44 34.79 28.04 -8.09
C SER A 44 35.73 27.12 -7.33
N GLN A 45 35.88 25.86 -7.78
CA GLN A 45 37.21 25.28 -7.99
C GLN A 45 37.12 24.04 -8.90
N GLN A 46 37.80 24.16 -10.03
CA GLN A 46 38.16 23.09 -10.95
C GLN A 46 39.29 22.24 -10.36
N GLY A 47 39.28 20.95 -10.67
CA GLY A 47 40.36 20.01 -10.47
C GLY A 47 40.26 18.94 -11.55
N ASP A 48 40.88 19.25 -12.68
CA ASP A 48 41.13 18.43 -13.85
C ASP A 48 41.95 17.17 -13.51
N PHE A 49 41.68 16.03 -14.15
CA PHE A 49 42.65 14.98 -14.53
C PHE A 49 41.92 13.82 -15.24
N SER A 50 42.29 13.60 -16.50
CA SER A 50 42.15 12.38 -17.32
C SER A 50 43.47 12.22 -18.08
N PRO A 51 43.73 11.13 -18.83
CA PRO A 51 43.40 9.71 -18.66
C PRO A 51 44.68 8.84 -18.73
N THR A 52 44.57 7.52 -18.52
CA THR A 52 45.56 6.57 -19.08
C THR A 52 44.84 5.39 -19.72
N ASP A 53 45.11 5.22 -21.00
CA ASP A 53 44.91 4.02 -21.81
C ASP A 53 45.55 2.79 -21.16
N ASP A 54 44.92 1.63 -21.29
CA ASP A 54 45.63 0.51 -21.92
C ASP A 54 44.67 -0.52 -22.49
N ALA A 55 44.97 -0.89 -23.73
CA ALA A 55 44.23 -1.78 -24.61
C ALA A 55 44.58 -3.26 -24.39
N ARG A 56 43.94 -4.10 -25.22
CA ARG A 56 44.14 -5.55 -25.51
C ARG A 56 43.04 -6.40 -24.88
N GLY A 57 42.25 -7.20 -25.58
CA GLY A 57 42.35 -7.77 -26.92
C GLY A 57 41.79 -9.20 -26.87
N ASN A 58 41.24 -9.67 -28.00
CA ASN A 58 40.88 -11.05 -28.35
C ASN A 58 39.45 -11.55 -28.07
N ALA A 59 38.61 -11.44 -29.10
CA ALA A 59 37.92 -12.58 -29.72
C ALA A 59 38.86 -13.14 -30.84
N PRO A 60 38.71 -14.35 -31.44
CA PRO A 60 37.44 -14.94 -31.92
C PRO A 60 37.35 -16.51 -31.99
N GLN A 61 36.25 -16.95 -32.62
CA GLN A 61 35.96 -18.24 -33.31
C GLN A 61 35.23 -19.30 -32.47
N ASP A 62 33.98 -19.67 -32.79
CA ASP A 62 33.39 -20.25 -34.02
C ASP A 62 33.72 -21.75 -34.12
N ASP A 63 32.69 -22.58 -33.98
CA ASP A 63 32.67 -23.95 -34.52
C ASP A 63 31.20 -24.40 -34.67
N SER A 64 30.84 -24.53 -35.94
CA SER A 64 29.68 -25.20 -36.51
C SER A 64 29.57 -26.67 -36.09
N ASN A 65 28.33 -27.17 -35.96
CA ASN A 65 28.02 -28.48 -36.54
C ASN A 65 26.56 -28.59 -36.98
N ALA A 66 26.39 -28.99 -38.24
CA ALA A 66 25.14 -29.29 -38.92
C ALA A 66 25.10 -30.79 -39.24
N GLY A 67 23.89 -31.37 -39.26
CA GLY A 67 23.61 -32.72 -39.78
C GLY A 67 22.26 -33.21 -39.27
N SER A 68 21.15 -32.95 -39.97
CA SER A 68 20.60 -33.66 -41.15
C SER A 68 19.85 -34.96 -40.79
N GLY A 69 18.55 -34.98 -41.08
CA GLY A 69 17.68 -36.16 -41.01
C GLY A 69 16.20 -35.85 -41.26
N GLU A 70 15.82 -35.77 -42.54
CA GLU A 70 14.46 -35.91 -43.13
C GLU A 70 13.68 -37.12 -42.57
N THR A 71 12.36 -37.33 -42.64
CA THR A 71 11.13 -36.73 -43.22
C THR A 71 9.94 -37.52 -42.62
N ARG A 72 8.74 -36.94 -42.53
CA ARG A 72 7.44 -37.47 -43.03
C ARG A 72 6.22 -36.78 -42.41
N ASP A 73 5.57 -36.01 -43.27
CA ASP A 73 4.13 -35.88 -43.53
C ASP A 73 3.15 -36.75 -42.70
N ASN A 74 2.13 -36.10 -42.12
CA ASN A 74 0.71 -36.46 -42.18
C ASN A 74 -0.11 -35.59 -41.20
N GLY A 75 -1.24 -35.03 -41.66
CA GLY A 75 -2.38 -34.71 -40.78
C GLY A 75 -2.81 -33.25 -40.74
N ASP A 76 -3.47 -32.82 -41.80
CA ASP A 76 -4.50 -31.78 -41.80
C ASP A 76 -5.70 -32.28 -40.98
N ASP A 77 -6.09 -31.56 -39.93
CA ASP A 77 -7.46 -31.55 -39.38
C ASP A 77 -7.61 -30.29 -38.49
N GLY A 78 -8.64 -29.50 -38.82
CA GLY A 78 -8.85 -28.14 -38.32
C GLY A 78 -9.02 -28.00 -36.81
N ASP A 79 -8.33 -27.02 -36.24
CA ASP A 79 -8.57 -26.50 -34.90
C ASP A 79 -9.60 -25.36 -35.00
N ASP A 80 -10.87 -25.72 -34.79
CA ASP A 80 -11.98 -24.78 -34.65
C ASP A 80 -11.71 -23.87 -33.46
N GLY A 81 -11.51 -22.58 -33.74
CA GLY A 81 -11.40 -21.53 -32.75
C GLY A 81 -12.56 -21.57 -31.76
N ARG A 82 -12.27 -22.03 -30.55
CA ARG A 82 -13.05 -21.72 -29.36
C ARG A 82 -12.30 -20.67 -28.56
N ASP A 83 -12.78 -19.45 -28.69
CA ASP A 83 -12.62 -18.39 -27.72
C ASP A 83 -13.17 -18.89 -26.38
N ASP A 84 -12.31 -19.27 -25.43
CA ASP A 84 -12.72 -19.39 -24.06
C ASP A 84 -12.75 -17.98 -23.46
N GLY A 85 -13.90 -17.33 -23.65
CA GLY A 85 -14.36 -16.23 -22.81
C GLY A 85 -14.34 -16.69 -21.36
N GLY A 86 -13.19 -16.52 -20.72
CA GLY A 86 -12.94 -16.81 -19.32
C GLY A 86 -13.86 -15.96 -18.49
N ASN A 87 -14.90 -16.60 -17.96
CA ASN A 87 -15.83 -15.98 -17.04
C ASN A 87 -15.07 -15.66 -15.75
N ALA A 88 -14.59 -14.42 -15.63
CA ALA A 88 -13.85 -13.91 -14.47
C ALA A 88 -14.65 -14.00 -13.14
N GLU A 89 -15.92 -14.38 -13.20
CA GLU A 89 -16.81 -14.55 -12.06
C GLU A 89 -16.61 -15.86 -11.28
N ASN A 90 -15.79 -16.81 -11.77
CA ASN A 90 -15.56 -18.11 -11.12
C ASN A 90 -14.09 -18.40 -10.79
N ASP A 91 -13.28 -17.36 -10.53
CA ASP A 91 -11.94 -17.58 -9.98
C ASP A 91 -12.03 -17.85 -8.46
N PRO A 92 -11.75 -19.08 -7.98
CA PRO A 92 -11.78 -19.41 -6.56
C PRO A 92 -10.75 -18.62 -5.74
N THR A 93 -9.79 -17.95 -6.39
CA THR A 93 -8.87 -17.04 -5.70
C THR A 93 -9.57 -15.79 -5.20
N PHE A 94 -10.66 -15.33 -5.82
CA PHE A 94 -11.36 -14.09 -5.41
C PHE A 94 -12.31 -14.31 -4.22
N TYR A 95 -13.12 -15.38 -4.24
CA TYR A 95 -13.98 -15.74 -3.09
C TYR A 95 -13.19 -16.17 -1.86
N GLY A 96 -11.94 -16.62 -2.06
CA GLY A 96 -11.01 -16.93 -1.00
C GLY A 96 -10.33 -15.72 -0.37
N LEU A 97 -10.68 -14.47 -0.73
CA LEU A 97 -10.06 -13.23 -0.24
C LEU A 97 -10.93 -12.38 0.70
N SER A 98 -12.21 -12.69 0.89
CA SER A 98 -13.07 -11.96 1.84
C SER A 98 -12.94 -12.46 3.28
N GLY A 99 -13.31 -11.62 4.25
CA GLY A 99 -13.33 -11.96 5.69
C GLY A 99 -12.00 -11.77 6.43
N ILE A 100 -11.92 -12.31 7.65
CA ILE A 100 -10.79 -12.11 8.58
C ILE A 100 -9.50 -12.71 8.00
N ARG A 101 -8.46 -11.88 7.88
CA ARG A 101 -7.09 -12.26 7.53
C ARG A 101 -6.15 -12.09 8.70
N ARG A 102 -5.21 -13.01 8.78
CA ARG A 102 -4.11 -13.04 9.74
C ARG A 102 -2.78 -12.84 9.00
N PRO A 103 -1.73 -12.43 9.72
CA PRO A 103 -0.37 -12.63 9.29
C PRO A 103 -0.19 -13.95 8.55
N THR A 104 0.53 -13.91 7.44
CA THR A 104 0.84 -15.04 6.55
C THR A 104 -0.28 -15.51 5.63
N ASP A 105 -1.51 -15.03 5.80
CA ASP A 105 -2.59 -15.30 4.85
C ASP A 105 -2.38 -14.54 3.54
N PRO A 106 -2.88 -15.06 2.40
CA PRO A 106 -3.00 -14.28 1.18
C PRO A 106 -4.01 -13.16 1.35
N VAL A 107 -3.67 -11.97 0.83
CA VAL A 107 -4.49 -10.76 0.84
C VAL A 107 -4.54 -10.12 -0.54
N ALA A 108 -5.66 -9.47 -0.85
CA ALA A 108 -5.81 -8.66 -2.04
C ALA A 108 -4.90 -7.42 -1.96
N VAL A 109 -4.23 -7.08 -3.05
CA VAL A 109 -3.44 -5.86 -3.19
C VAL A 109 -3.77 -5.18 -4.51
N ILE A 110 -3.87 -3.85 -4.48
CA ILE A 110 -3.96 -3.02 -5.68
C ILE A 110 -2.55 -2.45 -5.92
N VAL A 111 -1.99 -2.73 -7.09
CA VAL A 111 -0.65 -2.30 -7.50
C VAL A 111 -0.74 -1.19 -8.57
N PRO A 112 0.37 -0.57 -9.01
CA PRO A 112 0.34 0.45 -10.06
C PRO A 112 -0.42 0.00 -11.32
N ALA A 113 -0.94 0.97 -12.07
CA ALA A 113 -1.92 0.76 -13.15
C ALA A 113 -3.26 0.15 -12.68
N TRP A 114 -3.58 0.28 -11.38
CA TRP A 114 -4.83 -0.20 -10.78
C TRP A 114 -5.08 -1.70 -10.98
N SER A 115 -4.00 -2.47 -11.14
CA SER A 115 -4.10 -3.92 -11.27
C SER A 115 -4.33 -4.56 -9.91
N LEU A 116 -5.27 -5.49 -9.85
CA LEU A 116 -5.52 -6.31 -8.67
C LEU A 116 -4.59 -7.53 -8.70
N GLY A 117 -4.07 -7.93 -7.54
CA GLY A 117 -3.36 -9.18 -7.38
C GLY A 117 -3.39 -9.69 -5.95
N THR A 118 -2.82 -10.86 -5.73
CA THR A 118 -2.73 -11.49 -4.41
C THR A 118 -1.29 -11.46 -3.91
N ARG A 119 -1.09 -11.16 -2.63
CA ARG A 119 0.20 -11.25 -1.94
C ARG A 119 0.03 -11.95 -0.61
N ARG A 120 1.08 -12.61 -0.15
CA ARG A 120 1.13 -13.11 1.24
C ARG A 120 1.39 -11.95 2.21
N TRP A 121 0.60 -11.83 3.26
CA TRP A 121 0.82 -10.79 4.27
C TRP A 121 2.02 -11.12 5.17
N GLY A 122 3.13 -10.43 4.95
CA GLY A 122 4.32 -10.47 5.78
C GLY A 122 5.58 -10.79 4.98
N LEU A 123 6.49 -9.83 4.88
CA LEU A 123 7.75 -10.02 4.16
C LEU A 123 8.66 -11.03 4.89
N PRO A 124 9.40 -11.88 4.16
CA PRO A 124 10.44 -12.70 4.76
C PRO A 124 11.53 -11.80 5.37
N ARG A 125 12.09 -12.20 6.51
CA ARG A 125 13.23 -11.48 7.10
C ARG A 125 14.47 -11.64 6.22
N PRO A 126 15.39 -10.66 6.20
CA PRO A 126 16.69 -10.86 5.55
C PRO A 126 17.42 -12.08 6.12
N VAL A 127 18.12 -12.84 5.27
CA VAL A 127 18.82 -14.08 5.66
C VAL A 127 19.80 -13.85 6.81
N GLN A 128 20.52 -12.71 6.83
CA GLN A 128 21.42 -12.40 7.96
C GLN A 128 20.66 -12.27 9.30
N ALA A 129 19.45 -11.71 9.29
CA ALA A 129 18.63 -11.57 10.49
C ALA A 129 18.07 -12.93 10.96
N GLN A 130 17.76 -13.84 10.04
CA GLN A 130 17.33 -15.21 10.35
C GLN A 130 18.48 -15.99 11.02
N ASN A 131 19.70 -15.84 10.51
CA ASN A 131 20.89 -16.54 11.02
C ASN A 131 21.33 -16.03 12.41
N MET A 132 21.09 -14.75 12.70
CA MET A 132 21.42 -14.12 14.00
C MET A 132 20.35 -14.36 15.08
N ALA A 133 19.12 -14.70 14.70
CA ALA A 133 17.97 -14.77 15.61
C ALA A 133 17.88 -16.07 16.43
N GLY A 134 18.92 -16.93 16.40
CA GLY A 134 19.02 -18.13 17.24
C GLY A 134 17.73 -18.95 17.32
N SER A 135 17.40 -19.73 16.30
CA SER A 135 16.28 -20.71 16.26
C SER A 135 14.86 -20.23 16.66
N GLY A 136 14.64 -18.95 16.99
CA GLY A 136 13.43 -18.54 17.72
C GLY A 136 12.47 -17.61 16.98
N ASN A 137 12.94 -16.64 16.19
CA ASN A 137 12.07 -15.58 15.66
C ASN A 137 12.27 -15.28 14.17
N ASN A 138 11.90 -16.25 13.33
CA ASN A 138 11.78 -16.09 11.88
C ASN A 138 10.40 -15.56 11.45
N ALA A 139 9.60 -15.05 12.39
CA ALA A 139 8.27 -14.49 12.09
C ALA A 139 8.38 -13.37 11.03
N PRO A 140 7.52 -13.36 10.00
CA PRO A 140 7.60 -12.40 8.91
C PRO A 140 7.35 -10.96 9.39
N LEU A 141 7.78 -10.00 8.58
CA LEU A 141 7.56 -8.58 8.82
C LEU A 141 6.18 -8.18 8.28
N ILE A 142 5.19 -8.16 9.16
CA ILE A 142 3.79 -7.86 8.82
C ILE A 142 3.49 -6.36 8.77
N ASN A 143 4.25 -5.56 9.54
CA ASN A 143 4.10 -4.11 9.64
C ASN A 143 5.44 -3.38 9.41
N ALA A 144 5.39 -2.21 8.79
CA ALA A 144 6.52 -1.31 8.57
C ALA A 144 6.22 0.08 9.11
N ARG A 145 7.12 0.66 9.91
CA ARG A 145 6.91 1.99 10.52
C ARG A 145 7.21 3.10 9.50
N SER A 146 6.21 3.91 9.18
CA SER A 146 6.30 5.04 8.22
C SER A 146 7.48 5.98 8.47
N GLU A 147 7.87 6.16 9.73
CA GLU A 147 8.93 7.07 10.17
C GLU A 147 10.33 6.64 9.75
N THR A 148 10.52 5.35 9.45
CA THR A 148 11.84 4.75 9.22
C THR A 148 11.96 3.95 7.91
N LEU A 149 10.96 4.03 7.02
CA LEU A 149 10.93 3.26 5.77
C LEU A 149 12.17 3.52 4.89
N ASP A 150 12.61 4.78 4.81
CA ASP A 150 13.78 5.22 4.04
C ASP A 150 15.12 5.00 4.73
N GLN A 151 15.11 4.55 5.99
CA GLN A 151 16.30 4.26 6.78
C GLN A 151 16.57 2.75 6.87
N LYS A 152 15.52 1.93 6.90
CA LYS A 152 15.64 0.48 7.08
C LYS A 152 16.06 -0.21 5.78
N PRO A 153 17.17 -0.97 5.75
CA PRO A 153 17.63 -1.68 4.56
C PRO A 153 16.59 -2.63 3.96
N THR A 154 15.70 -3.19 4.80
CA THR A 154 14.63 -4.09 4.37
C THR A 154 13.54 -3.39 3.54
N PHE A 155 13.24 -2.11 3.82
CA PHE A 155 12.13 -1.39 3.19
C PHE A 155 12.58 -0.40 2.12
N ARG A 156 13.81 0.14 2.22
CA ARG A 156 14.38 1.06 1.22
C ARG A 156 14.24 0.58 -0.23
N PRO A 157 14.53 -0.69 -0.58
CA PRO A 157 14.38 -1.18 -1.95
C PRO A 157 12.93 -1.23 -2.44
N LEU A 158 11.96 -1.23 -1.51
CA LEU A 158 10.53 -1.38 -1.82
C LEU A 158 9.80 -0.05 -1.90
N LEU A 159 10.47 1.10 -1.69
CA LEU A 159 9.82 2.42 -1.66
C LEU A 159 9.12 2.83 -2.98
N GLN A 160 9.48 2.19 -4.10
CA GLN A 160 8.81 2.35 -5.39
C GLN A 160 7.82 1.22 -5.72
N ARG A 161 7.75 0.20 -4.87
CA ARG A 161 6.83 -0.93 -4.97
C ARG A 161 5.67 -0.75 -3.99
N ARG A 162 5.00 0.40 -4.13
CA ARG A 162 3.88 0.79 -3.27
C ARG A 162 2.61 0.13 -3.77
N CYS A 163 1.80 -0.35 -2.83
CA CYS A 163 0.51 -0.94 -3.10
C CYS A 163 -0.53 -0.43 -2.10
N LEU A 164 -1.78 -0.77 -2.37
CA LEU A 164 -2.92 -0.54 -1.47
C LEU A 164 -3.50 -1.88 -1.06
N VAL A 165 -3.83 -2.05 0.22
CA VAL A 165 -4.48 -3.26 0.74
C VAL A 165 -5.90 -2.87 1.15
N PRO A 166 -6.95 -3.34 0.42
CA PRO A 166 -8.33 -3.05 0.79
C PRO A 166 -8.73 -3.68 2.11
N ALA A 167 -9.51 -2.98 2.93
CA ALA A 167 -10.07 -3.52 4.17
C ALA A 167 -11.36 -2.78 4.55
N THR A 168 -12.18 -3.41 5.40
CA THR A 168 -13.39 -2.82 6.01
C THR A 168 -13.25 -2.61 7.52
N GLY A 169 -12.24 -3.25 8.12
CA GLY A 169 -11.92 -3.13 9.53
C GLY A 169 -10.57 -3.75 9.87
N TRP A 170 -10.07 -3.45 11.06
CA TRP A 170 -8.95 -4.17 11.65
C TRP A 170 -9.12 -4.34 13.16
N TYR A 171 -8.38 -5.28 13.72
CA TYR A 171 -8.46 -5.60 15.13
C TYR A 171 -7.20 -5.15 15.87
N GLU A 172 -7.39 -4.59 17.05
CA GLU A 172 -6.32 -4.26 17.98
C GLU A 172 -6.63 -4.74 19.39
N TRP A 173 -5.59 -5.09 20.14
CA TRP A 173 -5.74 -5.61 21.50
C TRP A 173 -5.29 -4.58 22.53
N ARG A 174 -6.25 -3.93 23.20
CA ARG A 174 -6.01 -3.05 24.34
C ARG A 174 -5.54 -3.91 25.52
N LYS A 175 -4.39 -3.56 26.10
CA LYS A 175 -3.83 -4.25 27.28
C LYS A 175 -4.29 -3.55 28.54
N GLU A 176 -4.89 -4.31 29.46
CA GLU A 176 -5.29 -3.84 30.78
C GLU A 176 -4.75 -4.81 31.84
N GLY A 177 -3.59 -4.47 32.40
CA GLY A 177 -2.85 -5.39 33.27
C GLY A 177 -2.43 -6.66 32.52
N ARG A 178 -2.99 -7.81 32.93
CA ARG A 178 -2.79 -9.11 32.26
C ARG A 178 -3.86 -9.42 31.21
N ASN A 179 -4.94 -8.64 31.19
CA ASN A 179 -6.06 -8.86 30.29
C ASN A 179 -5.79 -8.20 28.93
N ARG A 180 -6.34 -8.80 27.88
CA ARG A 180 -6.29 -8.26 26.52
C ARG A 180 -7.72 -8.17 26.00
N HIS A 181 -8.12 -6.96 25.63
CA HIS A 181 -9.45 -6.65 25.14
C HIS A 181 -9.37 -6.47 23.63
N LYS A 182 -10.05 -7.33 22.88
CA LYS A 182 -10.05 -7.28 21.41
C LYS A 182 -10.99 -6.16 20.97
N ASN A 183 -10.48 -5.21 20.21
CA ASN A 183 -11.24 -4.07 19.70
C ASN A 183 -11.29 -4.18 18.18
N HIS A 184 -12.47 -4.06 17.59
CA HIS A 184 -12.66 -3.93 16.15
C HIS A 184 -12.74 -2.46 15.79
N ILE A 185 -11.93 -2.02 14.83
CA ILE A 185 -11.80 -0.61 14.42
C ILE A 185 -12.17 -0.49 12.95
N THR A 186 -13.05 0.46 12.64
CA THR A 186 -13.64 0.66 11.31
C THR A 186 -13.77 2.14 10.94
N LEU A 187 -14.07 2.42 9.67
CA LEU A 187 -14.71 3.67 9.27
C LEU A 187 -16.22 3.63 9.58
N PRO A 188 -16.93 4.78 9.60
CA PRO A 188 -18.37 4.83 9.81
C PRO A 188 -19.09 3.95 8.78
N ASP A 189 -20.17 3.29 9.23
CA ASP A 189 -20.98 2.38 8.41
C ASP A 189 -20.20 1.24 7.73
N HIS A 190 -19.05 0.84 8.28
CA HIS A 190 -18.17 -0.19 7.73
C HIS A 190 -17.68 0.12 6.30
N GLN A 191 -17.52 1.41 5.97
CA GLN A 191 -17.02 1.82 4.66
C GLN A 191 -15.64 1.23 4.36
N PRO A 192 -15.37 0.80 3.10
CA PRO A 192 -14.04 0.37 2.71
C PRO A 192 -13.02 1.49 2.82
N PHE A 193 -11.79 1.08 3.12
CA PHE A 193 -10.62 1.92 3.04
C PHE A 193 -9.42 1.12 2.54
N LEU A 194 -8.35 1.84 2.24
CA LEU A 194 -7.16 1.27 1.61
C LEU A 194 -5.95 1.56 2.50
N PHE A 195 -5.35 0.50 3.05
CA PHE A 195 -4.09 0.61 3.77
C PHE A 195 -2.94 0.85 2.79
N ALA A 196 -1.98 1.67 3.21
CA ALA A 196 -0.71 1.83 2.53
C ALA A 196 0.16 0.59 2.72
N GLY A 197 0.68 0.01 1.64
CA GLY A 197 1.56 -1.16 1.69
C GLY A 197 2.81 -1.02 0.82
N LEU A 198 3.79 -1.88 1.08
CA LEU A 198 4.93 -2.15 0.21
C LEU A 198 4.96 -3.63 -0.15
N GLU A 199 5.34 -3.97 -1.38
CA GLU A 199 5.35 -5.35 -1.87
C GLU A 199 6.64 -5.72 -2.60
N ASN A 200 6.96 -7.01 -2.68
CA ASN A 200 8.15 -7.54 -3.38
C ASN A 200 7.82 -8.44 -4.59
N GLY A 201 6.54 -8.54 -4.97
CA GLY A 201 6.02 -9.43 -6.02
C GLY A 201 5.24 -10.63 -5.47
N THR A 202 5.59 -11.11 -4.28
CA THR A 202 4.98 -12.30 -3.64
C THR A 202 4.35 -11.99 -2.29
N ASP A 203 4.95 -11.06 -1.55
CA ASP A 203 4.60 -10.70 -0.19
C ASP A 203 4.31 -9.20 -0.07
N VAL A 204 3.53 -8.83 0.93
CA VAL A 204 3.17 -7.45 1.26
C VAL A 204 3.40 -7.15 2.74
N VAL A 205 3.81 -5.92 3.05
CA VAL A 205 3.86 -5.38 4.41
C VAL A 205 2.95 -4.16 4.50
N ILE A 206 2.17 -4.05 5.57
CA ILE A 206 1.32 -2.87 5.83
C ILE A 206 2.15 -1.80 6.51
N ILE A 207 2.02 -0.57 6.05
CA ILE A 207 2.68 0.59 6.68
C ILE A 207 1.83 1.04 7.86
N THR A 208 2.49 1.36 8.97
CA THR A 208 1.88 1.89 10.19
C THR A 208 2.37 3.29 10.50
N CYS A 209 1.55 4.07 11.19
CA CYS A 209 1.83 5.43 11.67
C CYS A 209 1.43 5.58 13.14
N ALA A 210 1.58 6.78 13.69
CA ALA A 210 1.01 7.13 14.99
C ALA A 210 -0.53 6.95 14.96
N PRO A 211 -1.17 6.62 16.10
CA PRO A 211 -2.61 6.41 16.15
C PRO A 211 -3.36 7.74 16.05
N ALA A 212 -4.57 7.70 15.50
CA ALA A 212 -5.54 8.78 15.69
C ALA A 212 -5.93 8.87 17.17
N GLY A 213 -6.26 10.07 17.66
CA GLY A 213 -6.58 10.33 19.06
C GLY A 213 -7.74 9.47 19.58
N SER A 214 -8.72 9.16 18.73
CA SER A 214 -9.87 8.32 19.09
C SER A 214 -9.51 6.89 19.46
N ILE A 215 -8.40 6.35 18.96
CA ILE A 215 -7.95 4.96 19.20
C ILE A 215 -6.60 4.87 19.91
N ALA A 216 -5.97 5.99 20.25
CA ALA A 216 -4.66 6.03 20.90
C ALA A 216 -4.62 5.33 22.28
N HIS A 217 -5.78 5.19 22.93
CA HIS A 217 -5.92 4.45 24.19
C HIS A 217 -6.01 2.92 23.99
N ILE A 218 -6.21 2.45 22.75
CA ILE A 218 -6.28 1.03 22.39
C ILE A 218 -4.88 0.51 22.05
N HIS A 219 -4.15 1.23 21.18
CA HIS A 219 -2.82 0.83 20.73
C HIS A 219 -1.96 2.04 20.34
N ASP A 220 -0.63 1.91 20.41
CA ASP A 220 0.34 2.99 20.15
C ASP A 220 0.64 3.22 18.66
N ARG A 221 -0.03 2.45 17.78
CA ARG A 221 0.15 2.46 16.32
C ARG A 221 -1.18 2.14 15.66
N MET A 222 -1.34 2.61 14.42
CA MET A 222 -2.40 2.17 13.52
C MET A 222 -1.85 1.93 12.11
N PRO A 223 -2.52 1.14 11.27
CA PRO A 223 -2.26 1.11 9.83
C PRO A 223 -2.42 2.50 9.21
N ALA A 224 -1.55 2.86 8.27
CA ALA A 224 -1.70 4.10 7.51
C ALA A 224 -2.78 3.91 6.44
N ILE A 225 -3.85 4.71 6.51
CA ILE A 225 -4.94 4.70 5.53
C ILE A 225 -4.70 5.80 4.50
N ILE A 226 -4.72 5.45 3.21
CA ILE A 226 -4.56 6.43 2.13
C ILE A 226 -5.92 7.03 1.78
N GLY A 227 -6.04 8.35 1.96
CA GLY A 227 -7.25 9.09 1.59
C GLY A 227 -7.53 9.08 0.07
N PRO A 228 -8.79 9.20 -0.36
CA PRO A 228 -9.19 9.10 -1.78
C PRO A 228 -8.40 10.00 -2.73
N ASN A 229 -8.12 11.23 -2.31
CA ASN A 229 -7.39 12.24 -3.10
C ASN A 229 -5.91 11.90 -3.31
N HIS A 230 -5.37 10.92 -2.58
CA HIS A 230 -3.95 10.55 -2.61
C HIS A 230 -3.68 9.22 -3.32
N LEU A 231 -4.72 8.46 -3.69
CA LEU A 231 -4.58 7.09 -4.21
C LEU A 231 -3.71 7.03 -5.47
N HIS A 232 -3.99 7.89 -6.46
CA HIS A 232 -3.21 7.96 -7.69
C HIS A 232 -1.75 8.30 -7.43
N HIS A 233 -1.48 9.26 -6.54
CA HIS A 233 -0.12 9.68 -6.23
C HIS A 233 0.64 8.60 -5.46
N TRP A 234 -0.04 7.90 -4.56
CA TRP A 234 0.53 6.77 -3.83
C TRP A 234 0.91 5.63 -4.78
N LEU A 235 0.05 5.26 -5.74
CA LEU A 235 0.30 4.20 -6.71
C LEU A 235 1.25 4.59 -7.86
N ASP A 236 1.62 5.86 -8.02
CA ASP A 236 2.53 6.31 -9.08
C ASP A 236 3.98 5.89 -8.79
N ALA A 237 4.42 4.75 -9.31
CA ALA A 237 5.79 4.23 -9.13
C ALA A 237 6.91 5.15 -9.65
N LYS A 238 6.59 6.16 -10.48
CA LYS A 238 7.57 7.15 -10.94
C LYS A 238 7.78 8.26 -9.92
N ARG A 239 6.81 8.46 -9.02
CA ARG A 239 6.88 9.49 -7.97
C ARG A 239 7.83 9.06 -6.86
N PRO A 240 8.85 9.88 -6.50
CA PRO A 240 9.77 9.55 -5.42
C PRO A 240 9.04 9.48 -4.08
N PHE A 241 9.47 8.55 -3.22
CA PHE A 241 8.86 8.36 -1.90
C PHE A 241 8.80 9.64 -1.06
N ALA A 242 9.82 10.51 -1.15
CA ALA A 242 9.85 11.79 -0.46
C ALA A 242 8.62 12.67 -0.78
N ALA A 243 8.08 12.59 -2.00
CA ALA A 243 6.92 13.36 -2.43
C ALA A 243 5.57 12.77 -1.96
N VAL A 244 5.55 11.54 -1.44
CA VAL A 244 4.32 10.86 -0.96
C VAL A 244 4.36 10.53 0.53
N ARG A 245 5.51 10.71 1.19
CA ARG A 245 5.68 10.41 2.62
C ARG A 245 4.64 11.11 3.52
N HIS A 246 4.24 12.33 3.17
CA HIS A 246 3.25 13.11 3.93
C HIS A 246 1.85 12.47 3.95
N MET A 247 1.58 11.50 3.07
CA MET A 247 0.31 10.76 3.03
C MET A 247 0.24 9.69 4.13
N LEU A 248 1.36 9.36 4.79
CA LEU A 248 1.49 8.30 5.78
C LEU A 248 1.31 8.83 7.21
N GLY A 249 0.14 9.35 7.51
CA GLY A 249 -0.23 9.90 8.83
C GLY A 249 -1.45 9.21 9.44
N PRO A 250 -1.79 9.53 10.70
CA PRO A 250 -3.09 9.17 11.26
C PRO A 250 -4.20 9.82 10.43
N VAL A 251 -5.35 9.14 10.35
CA VAL A 251 -6.57 9.79 9.86
C VAL A 251 -7.01 10.87 10.86
N PRO A 252 -7.78 11.89 10.44
CA PRO A 252 -8.33 12.87 11.35
C PRO A 252 -9.14 12.25 12.51
N ASP A 253 -9.07 12.89 13.67
CA ASP A 253 -9.79 12.45 14.86
C ASP A 253 -11.30 12.45 14.63
N GLY A 254 -11.99 11.50 15.26
CA GLY A 254 -13.45 11.37 15.20
C GLY A 254 -13.99 10.67 13.95
N ILE A 255 -13.14 10.26 13.00
CA ILE A 255 -13.58 9.49 11.83
C ILE A 255 -13.65 7.99 12.15
N LEU A 256 -12.73 7.46 12.96
CA LEU A 256 -12.71 6.03 13.29
C LEU A 256 -13.75 5.69 14.35
N HIS A 257 -14.47 4.58 14.12
CA HIS A 257 -15.28 3.92 15.12
C HIS A 257 -14.51 2.71 15.68
N TRP A 258 -14.76 2.38 16.95
CA TRP A 258 -14.24 1.16 17.54
C TRP A 258 -15.25 0.52 18.47
N GLU A 259 -15.22 -0.80 18.56
CA GLU A 259 -16.07 -1.61 19.43
C GLU A 259 -15.21 -2.67 20.13
N GLU A 260 -15.26 -2.70 21.46
CA GLU A 260 -14.65 -3.78 22.23
C GLU A 260 -15.50 -5.05 22.10
N GLN A 261 -14.90 -6.15 21.65
CA GLN A 261 -15.56 -7.44 21.54
C GLN A 261 -15.58 -8.17 22.88
N GLU A 262 -16.72 -8.75 23.21
CA GLU A 262 -16.86 -9.64 24.37
C GLU A 262 -15.86 -10.82 24.27
N PRO A 263 -15.22 -11.22 25.38
CA PRO A 263 -14.29 -12.33 25.37
C PRO A 263 -15.02 -13.63 24.96
N GLU A 264 -14.54 -14.29 23.91
CA GLU A 264 -15.06 -15.61 23.53
C GLU A 264 -14.98 -16.57 24.72
N ASN A 265 -16.08 -17.27 25.00
CA ASN A 265 -16.17 -18.24 26.10
C ASN A 265 -14.96 -19.19 26.07
N ALA A 266 -14.29 -19.35 27.21
CA ALA A 266 -12.99 -20.00 27.41
C ALA A 266 -12.90 -21.51 27.05
N GLN A 267 -13.86 -22.07 26.32
CA GLN A 267 -13.93 -23.50 25.98
C GLN A 267 -13.24 -23.89 24.66
N SER A 268 -12.63 -22.96 23.92
CA SER A 268 -12.02 -23.26 22.61
C SER A 268 -10.58 -22.78 22.39
N ASN A 269 -9.77 -22.56 23.44
CA ASN A 269 -8.39 -22.09 23.22
C ASN A 269 -7.32 -23.12 23.58
N SER A 270 -7.04 -23.99 22.61
CA SER A 270 -5.75 -24.69 22.47
C SER A 270 -4.97 -24.21 21.25
N ARG A 271 -4.89 -22.89 20.98
CA ARG A 271 -4.00 -22.33 19.95
C ARG A 271 -3.35 -21.02 20.42
N ARG A 272 -2.09 -20.84 20.00
CA ARG A 272 -1.03 -20.00 20.58
C ARG A 272 -1.42 -18.52 20.77
N ALA A 273 -0.98 -17.98 21.90
CA ALA A 273 -1.13 -16.60 22.36
C ALA A 273 -0.27 -15.55 21.60
N GLU A 274 -0.03 -15.71 20.29
CA GLU A 274 0.95 -14.88 19.56
C GLU A 274 0.42 -14.13 18.34
N ASP A 275 -0.81 -14.38 17.88
CA ASP A 275 -1.38 -13.65 16.73
C ASP A 275 -2.15 -12.41 17.20
N THR A 276 -1.54 -11.24 17.01
CA THR A 276 -2.01 -9.94 17.52
C THR A 276 -2.40 -8.96 16.43
N SER A 277 -2.41 -9.38 15.17
CA SER A 277 -2.86 -8.56 14.05
C SER A 277 -3.89 -9.33 13.24
N GLN A 278 -5.05 -8.73 13.02
CA GLN A 278 -6.11 -9.26 12.16
C GLN A 278 -6.72 -8.09 11.39
N MET A 279 -7.15 -8.32 10.15
CA MET A 279 -7.91 -7.35 9.37
C MET A 279 -9.07 -8.02 8.63
N ASP A 280 -10.12 -7.27 8.36
CA ASP A 280 -11.23 -7.72 7.54
C ASP A 280 -11.03 -7.23 6.11
N LEU A 281 -10.88 -8.17 5.18
CA LEU A 281 -10.90 -7.87 3.74
C LEU A 281 -12.34 -7.83 3.22
N PHE A 282 -12.49 -7.08 2.12
CA PHE A 282 -13.73 -6.93 1.36
C PHE A 282 -14.29 -8.26 0.86
#